data_AF-A0ABD2W8I0-F1
#
_entry.id   AF-A0ABD2W8I0-F1
#
_cell.length_a   1.000
_cell.length_b   1.000
_cell.length_c   1.000
_cell.angle_alpha   90.00
_cell.angle_beta   90.00
_cell.angle_gamma   90.00
#
_symmetry.space_group_name_H-M   'P 1'
#
loop_
_entity.id
_entity.type
_entity.pdbx_description
1 polymer ?
#
loop_
_entity_poly.entity_id
_entity_poly.type
_entity_poly.pdbx_seq_one_letter_code
_entity_poly.pdbx_strand_id
1 'polypeptide(L)'
;MLAARIKFSLSLLLLIGAVNAATLHEQTGLLADEIECTSNVDCAPGYCCTISHERYSYPRCQKFQDLGDFCRPGGPLTTSGDRYYPDGTSIQLDEIYMQFCPCGPGLLCDRGEQVCRDASDFNSVQLNQSGKSDD
;
A
#
# COMPACT_ATOMS: atom_id res chain seq x y z
N MET A 1 69.65 -24.34 -11.80
CA MET A 1 68.99 -23.70 -10.64
C MET A 1 67.62 -23.23 -11.11
N LEU A 2 66.62 -24.09 -10.94
CA LEU A 2 65.31 -23.98 -11.58
C LEU A 2 64.29 -23.48 -10.54
N ALA A 3 63.62 -22.39 -10.90
CA ALA A 3 62.29 -22.01 -10.44
C ALA A 3 62.09 -21.70 -8.94
N ALA A 4 62.38 -20.45 -8.58
CA ALA A 4 61.57 -19.72 -7.61
C ALA A 4 60.15 -19.49 -8.20
N ARG A 5 59.27 -20.50 -8.14
CA ARG A 5 57.86 -20.39 -8.56
C ARG A 5 56.92 -21.26 -7.70
N ILE A 6 57.11 -21.34 -6.39
CA ILE A 6 56.14 -22.01 -5.50
C ILE A 6 56.14 -21.32 -4.13
N LYS A 7 55.73 -20.04 -4.06
CA LYS A 7 55.44 -19.36 -2.77
C LYS A 7 54.24 -18.41 -2.82
N PHE A 8 53.42 -18.48 -3.87
CA PHE A 8 52.23 -17.64 -4.03
C PHE A 8 50.92 -18.45 -4.11
N SER A 9 50.94 -19.74 -3.75
CA SER A 9 49.78 -20.63 -3.90
C SER A 9 49.22 -21.21 -2.61
N LEU A 10 49.83 -20.98 -1.44
CA LEU A 10 49.22 -21.39 -0.15
C LEU A 10 48.71 -20.23 0.70
N SER A 11 49.25 -19.02 0.53
CA SER A 11 48.79 -17.86 1.30
C SER A 11 47.46 -17.29 0.82
N LEU A 12 47.08 -17.54 -0.45
CA LEU A 12 45.83 -17.04 -1.02
C LEU A 12 44.63 -17.97 -0.72
N LEU A 13 44.87 -19.27 -0.50
CA LEU A 13 43.81 -20.24 -0.19
C LEU A 13 43.38 -20.21 1.29
N LEU A 14 44.19 -19.63 2.19
CA LEU A 14 43.84 -19.49 3.61
C LEU A 14 42.99 -18.24 3.92
N LEU A 15 42.88 -17.29 2.98
CA LEU A 15 42.01 -16.11 3.15
C LEU A 15 40.55 -16.36 2.77
N ILE A 16 40.23 -17.48 2.11
CA ILE A 16 38.85 -17.85 1.75
C ILE A 16 38.21 -18.75 2.83
N GLY A 17 38.98 -19.23 3.81
CA GLY A 17 38.56 -20.26 4.76
C GLY A 17 38.09 -19.79 6.15
N ALA A 18 37.63 -18.54 6.31
CA ALA A 18 37.13 -18.05 7.60
C ALA A 18 35.94 -17.08 7.48
N VAL A 19 35.10 -17.24 6.46
CA VAL A 19 33.74 -16.67 6.50
C VAL A 19 32.88 -17.67 7.25
N ASN A 20 32.73 -17.40 8.55
CA ASN A 20 31.97 -18.18 9.51
C ASN A 20 30.57 -18.53 8.96
N ALA A 21 30.13 -19.75 9.26
CA ALA A 21 28.79 -20.28 9.01
C ALA A 21 27.71 -19.58 9.87
N ALA A 22 27.64 -18.25 9.82
CA ALA A 22 26.73 -17.42 10.60
C ALA A 22 26.01 -16.36 9.74
N THR A 23 25.91 -16.56 8.44
CA THR A 23 25.15 -15.67 7.53
C THR A 23 24.11 -16.43 6.72
N LEU A 24 23.33 -17.30 7.37
CA LEU A 24 22.06 -17.80 6.84
C LEU A 24 20.92 -17.33 7.75
N HIS A 25 20.80 -16.02 7.97
CA HIS A 25 19.59 -15.49 8.58
C HIS A 25 19.37 -14.01 8.24
N GLU A 26 19.35 -13.66 6.95
CA GLU A 26 18.77 -12.39 6.53
C GLU A 26 18.35 -12.41 5.06
N GLN A 27 17.40 -13.27 4.73
CA GLN A 27 16.80 -13.29 3.39
C GLN A 27 15.29 -13.55 3.42
N THR A 28 14.67 -13.19 4.55
CA THR A 28 13.23 -13.27 4.80
C THR A 28 12.62 -11.90 5.13
N GLY A 29 13.42 -10.83 5.18
CA GLY A 29 12.97 -9.49 5.55
C GLY A 29 12.53 -8.58 4.39
N LEU A 30 12.93 -8.88 3.15
CA LEU A 30 12.67 -7.96 2.02
C LEU A 30 11.19 -7.93 1.58
N LEU A 31 10.43 -9.01 1.80
CA LEU A 31 9.01 -9.10 1.40
C LEU A 31 8.06 -8.68 2.54
N ALA A 32 8.52 -8.76 3.80
CA ALA A 32 7.77 -8.27 4.95
C ALA A 32 7.67 -6.74 4.95
N ASP A 33 8.61 -6.05 4.30
CA ASP A 33 8.57 -4.58 4.11
C ASP A 33 7.62 -4.13 2.99
N GLU A 34 7.08 -5.04 2.16
CA GLU A 34 6.19 -4.67 1.05
C GLU A 34 4.71 -4.59 1.44
N ILE A 35 4.30 -5.25 2.52
CA ILE A 35 2.92 -5.28 3.03
C ILE A 35 2.84 -4.45 4.30
N GLU A 36 2.34 -3.23 4.21
CA GLU A 36 2.25 -2.35 5.39
C GLU A 36 0.98 -2.58 6.22
N CYS A 37 -0.08 -3.12 5.62
CA CYS A 37 -1.37 -3.34 6.27
C CYS A 37 -2.16 -4.49 5.66
N THR A 38 -3.03 -5.13 6.46
CA THR A 38 -3.99 -6.15 6.00
C THR A 38 -5.42 -5.82 6.37
N SER A 39 -5.61 -4.86 7.28
CA SER A 39 -6.88 -4.26 7.67
C SER A 39 -6.72 -2.75 7.86
N ASN A 40 -7.83 -2.01 7.85
CA ASN A 40 -7.81 -0.57 8.14
C ASN A 40 -7.35 -0.25 9.56
N VAL A 41 -7.51 -1.18 10.51
CA VAL A 41 -7.10 -0.97 11.92
C VAL A 41 -5.58 -1.01 12.10
N ASP A 42 -4.84 -1.50 11.10
CA ASP A 42 -3.38 -1.53 11.11
C ASP A 42 -2.79 -0.12 10.89
N CYS A 43 -3.57 0.79 10.30
CA CYS A 43 -3.12 2.14 9.96
C CYS A 43 -3.37 3.16 11.09
N ALA A 44 -2.51 4.18 11.15
CA ALA A 44 -2.65 5.28 12.09
C ALA A 44 -3.95 6.10 11.87
N PRO A 45 -4.44 6.84 12.87
CA PRO A 45 -5.57 7.73 12.70
C PRO A 45 -5.37 8.72 11.54
N GLY A 46 -6.39 8.88 10.69
CA GLY A 46 -6.30 9.70 9.48
C GLY A 46 -5.75 8.98 8.25
N TYR A 47 -5.44 7.69 8.39
CA TYR A 47 -5.00 6.82 7.31
C TYR A 47 -5.96 5.65 7.14
N CYS A 48 -5.89 5.01 5.98
CA CYS A 48 -6.62 3.79 5.65
C CYS A 48 -5.71 2.80 4.93
N CYS A 49 -6.08 1.52 4.94
CA CYS A 49 -5.36 0.52 4.17
C CYS A 49 -5.91 0.48 2.74
N THR A 50 -5.05 0.66 1.74
CA THR A 50 -5.45 0.58 0.32
C THR A 50 -4.68 -0.47 -0.45
N ILE A 51 -5.31 -1.04 -1.47
CA ILE A 51 -4.66 -1.87 -2.50
C ILE A 51 -4.99 -1.33 -3.89
N SER A 52 -4.00 -1.23 -4.77
CA SER A 52 -4.20 -0.73 -6.14
C SER A 52 -4.84 -1.82 -7.02
N HIS A 53 -5.38 -1.41 -8.17
CA HIS A 53 -5.89 -2.34 -9.19
C HIS A 53 -4.80 -3.11 -9.95
N GLU A 54 -3.52 -2.83 -9.69
CA GLU A 54 -2.41 -3.51 -10.35
C GLU A 54 -2.35 -4.97 -9.90
N ARG A 55 -1.95 -5.85 -10.82
CA ARG A 55 -1.82 -7.27 -10.49
C ARG A 55 -0.67 -7.45 -9.52
N TYR A 56 -0.90 -8.24 -8.47
CA TYR A 56 0.10 -8.51 -7.42
C TYR A 56 0.52 -7.24 -6.67
N SER A 57 -0.34 -6.23 -6.60
CA SER A 57 -0.12 -5.09 -5.72
C SER A 57 -0.14 -5.51 -4.26
N TYR A 58 0.65 -4.81 -3.45
CA TYR A 58 0.64 -4.97 -2.00
C TYR A 58 -0.15 -3.84 -1.34
N PRO A 59 -0.91 -4.17 -0.28
CA PRO A 59 -1.65 -3.18 0.47
C PRO A 59 -0.73 -2.28 1.32
N ARG A 60 -1.10 -1.02 1.43
CA ARG A 60 -0.30 0.00 2.11
C ARG A 60 -1.17 1.06 2.80
N CYS A 61 -0.63 1.68 3.85
CA CYS A 61 -1.35 2.72 4.57
C CYS A 61 -1.25 4.04 3.81
N GLN A 62 -2.39 4.60 3.43
CA GLN A 62 -2.48 5.90 2.75
C GLN A 62 -3.30 6.88 3.58
N LYS A 63 -2.99 8.17 3.46
CA LYS A 63 -3.78 9.21 4.13
C LYS A 63 -5.19 9.24 3.53
N PHE A 64 -6.19 9.58 4.34
CA PHE A 64 -7.49 9.97 3.81
C PHE A 64 -7.35 11.11 2.78
N GLN A 65 -8.24 11.12 1.79
CA GLN A 65 -8.20 12.12 0.72
C GLN A 65 -8.54 13.51 1.28
N ASP A 66 -7.73 14.50 0.92
CA ASP A 66 -7.91 15.89 1.31
C ASP A 66 -8.86 16.63 0.34
N LEU A 67 -9.20 17.88 0.65
CA LEU A 67 -10.05 18.72 -0.20
C LEU A 67 -9.45 18.86 -1.61
N GLY A 68 -10.24 18.54 -2.64
CA GLY A 68 -9.83 18.59 -4.04
C GLY A 68 -9.12 17.33 -4.54
N ASP A 69 -8.78 16.39 -3.66
CA ASP A 69 -8.20 15.10 -4.08
C ASP A 69 -9.23 14.24 -4.79
N PHE A 70 -8.75 13.44 -5.74
CA PHE A 70 -9.59 12.47 -6.43
C PHE A 70 -10.16 11.43 -5.47
N CYS A 71 -11.44 11.17 -5.63
CA CYS A 71 -12.18 10.22 -4.83
C CYS A 71 -13.05 9.34 -5.72
N ARG A 72 -13.50 8.21 -5.18
CA ARG A 72 -14.37 7.29 -5.91
C ARG A 72 -15.82 7.81 -5.90
N PRO A 73 -16.41 8.09 -7.08
CA PRO A 73 -17.83 8.45 -7.17
C PRO A 73 -18.71 7.30 -6.68
N GLY A 74 -19.73 7.62 -5.87
CA GLY A 74 -20.61 6.62 -5.28
C GLY A 74 -20.14 6.03 -3.95
N GLY A 75 -19.02 6.52 -3.41
CA GLY A 75 -18.48 6.13 -2.12
C GLY A 75 -17.29 5.19 -2.21
N PRO A 76 -16.57 4.99 -1.10
CA PRO A 76 -15.40 4.11 -1.08
C PRO A 76 -15.79 2.65 -1.33
N LEU A 77 -14.93 1.89 -2.01
CA LEU A 77 -15.10 0.45 -2.22
C LEU A 77 -14.12 -0.29 -1.32
N THR A 78 -14.59 -1.27 -0.56
CA THR A 78 -13.74 -2.15 0.24
C THR A 78 -13.65 -3.56 -0.37
N THR A 79 -12.61 -4.30 0.03
CA THR A 79 -12.41 -5.70 -0.36
C THR A 79 -11.82 -6.50 0.81
N SER A 80 -12.20 -7.77 0.88
CA SER A 80 -11.67 -8.76 1.82
C SER A 80 -11.32 -10.05 1.07
N GLY A 81 -10.68 -10.99 1.76
CA GLY A 81 -10.35 -12.32 1.21
C GLY A 81 -8.86 -12.52 0.93
N ASP A 82 -8.52 -13.72 0.48
CA ASP A 82 -7.14 -14.06 0.17
C ASP A 82 -6.62 -13.32 -1.06
N ARG A 83 -5.33 -12.97 -1.03
CA ARG A 83 -4.54 -12.55 -2.19
C ARG A 83 -3.36 -13.48 -2.33
N TYR A 84 -3.13 -13.94 -3.55
CA TYR A 84 -2.09 -14.89 -3.89
C TYR A 84 -1.06 -14.22 -4.80
N TYR A 85 0.22 -14.41 -4.48
CA TYR A 85 1.34 -13.81 -5.18
C TYR A 85 2.12 -14.84 -6.01
N PRO A 86 2.90 -14.41 -7.02
CA PRO A 86 3.58 -15.32 -7.94
C PRO A 86 4.64 -16.22 -7.28
N ASP A 87 5.16 -15.79 -6.13
CA ASP A 87 6.12 -16.55 -5.32
C ASP A 87 5.45 -17.67 -4.49
N GLY A 88 4.13 -17.81 -4.59
CA GLY A 88 3.34 -18.78 -3.85
C GLY A 88 2.92 -18.31 -2.45
N THR A 89 3.29 -17.09 -2.04
CA THR A 89 2.81 -16.52 -0.79
C THR A 89 1.36 -16.04 -0.92
N SER A 90 0.71 -15.86 0.22
CA SER A 90 -0.64 -15.30 0.28
C SER A 90 -0.84 -14.45 1.52
N ILE A 91 -1.74 -13.48 1.41
CA ILE A 91 -2.20 -12.66 2.53
C ILE A 91 -3.72 -12.69 2.62
N GLN A 92 -4.24 -12.66 3.84
CA GLN A 92 -5.66 -12.51 4.10
C GLN A 92 -5.96 -11.02 4.32
N LEU A 93 -6.85 -10.45 3.50
CA LEU A 93 -7.30 -9.06 3.65
C LEU A 93 -8.61 -9.00 4.41
N ASP A 94 -8.77 -7.93 5.20
CA ASP A 94 -9.98 -7.63 5.94
C ASP A 94 -10.43 -6.18 5.75
N GLU A 95 -11.48 -6.00 4.95
CA GLU A 95 -12.20 -4.75 4.70
C GLU A 95 -11.33 -3.56 4.26
N ILE A 96 -10.26 -3.78 3.49
CA ILE A 96 -9.38 -2.71 3.02
C ILE A 96 -9.96 -1.95 1.83
N TYR A 97 -9.54 -0.72 1.59
CA TYR A 97 -10.05 0.10 0.48
C TYR A 97 -9.39 -0.23 -0.87
N MET A 98 -10.19 -0.23 -1.93
CA MET A 98 -9.70 -0.37 -3.30
C MET A 98 -9.31 1.01 -3.85
N GLN A 99 -8.06 1.12 -4.29
CA GLN A 99 -7.45 2.26 -5.01
C GLN A 99 -7.29 3.57 -4.21
N PHE A 100 -8.32 3.99 -3.48
CA PHE A 100 -8.34 5.28 -2.79
C PHE A 100 -8.88 5.11 -1.38
N CYS A 101 -8.29 5.84 -0.44
CA CYS A 101 -8.93 6.09 0.84
C CYS A 101 -10.23 6.89 0.68
N PRO A 102 -11.14 6.83 1.66
CA PRO A 102 -12.27 7.77 1.72
C PRO A 102 -11.77 9.21 1.84
N CYS A 103 -12.66 10.16 1.55
CA CYS A 103 -12.44 11.56 1.91
C CYS A 103 -12.29 11.70 3.42
N GLY A 104 -11.44 12.64 3.84
CA GLY A 104 -11.22 12.94 5.24
C GLY A 104 -12.46 13.45 5.97
N PRO A 105 -12.39 13.59 7.30
CA PRO A 105 -13.52 14.07 8.11
C PRO A 105 -14.08 15.40 7.59
N GLY A 106 -15.41 15.47 7.45
CA GLY A 106 -16.11 16.68 6.97
C GLY A 106 -16.14 16.84 5.45
N LEU A 107 -15.50 15.93 4.70
CA LEU A 107 -15.49 15.94 3.24
C LEU A 107 -16.36 14.82 2.66
N LEU A 108 -16.98 15.10 1.52
CA LEU A 108 -17.74 14.12 0.73
C LEU A 108 -17.24 14.11 -0.71
N CYS A 109 -17.28 12.93 -1.33
CA CYS A 109 -16.88 12.80 -2.72
C CYS A 109 -17.97 13.35 -3.65
N ASP A 110 -17.66 14.43 -4.36
CA ASP A 110 -18.57 14.96 -5.38
C ASP A 110 -18.71 13.97 -6.53
N ARG A 111 -19.94 13.63 -6.90
CA ARG A 111 -20.20 12.62 -7.94
C ARG A 111 -19.93 13.14 -9.36
N GLY A 112 -20.03 14.44 -9.59
CA GLY A 112 -19.83 15.06 -10.89
C GLY A 112 -18.36 15.30 -11.19
N GLU A 113 -17.66 15.91 -10.25
CA GLU A 113 -16.26 16.32 -10.37
C GLU A 113 -15.28 15.24 -9.89
N GLN A 114 -15.75 14.25 -9.12
CA GLN A 114 -14.96 13.13 -8.62
C GLN A 114 -13.80 13.55 -7.69
N VAL A 115 -14.02 14.64 -6.96
CA VAL A 115 -13.08 15.18 -5.96
C VAL A 115 -13.75 15.37 -4.61
N CYS A 116 -12.97 15.32 -3.54
CA CYS A 116 -13.48 15.61 -2.21
C CYS A 116 -13.84 17.09 -2.08
N ARG A 117 -15.07 17.37 -1.65
CA ARG A 117 -15.63 18.71 -1.40
C ARG A 117 -16.12 18.81 0.04
N ASP A 118 -16.34 20.02 0.52
CA ASP A 118 -16.89 20.22 1.85
C ASP A 118 -18.32 19.65 1.91
N ALA A 119 -18.63 18.90 2.97
CA ALA A 119 -19.96 18.30 3.11
C ALA A 119 -21.09 19.35 3.11
N SER A 120 -20.82 20.59 3.52
CA SER A 120 -21.79 21.69 3.51
C SER A 120 -22.21 22.12 2.10
N ASP A 121 -21.36 21.91 1.08
CA ASP A 121 -21.67 22.23 -0.31
C ASP A 121 -22.86 21.41 -0.81
N PHE A 122 -22.99 20.15 -0.36
CA PHE A 122 -24.08 19.25 -0.76
C PHE A 122 -25.43 19.63 -0.11
N ASN A 123 -25.40 20.20 1.11
CA ASN A 123 -26.61 20.67 1.78
C ASN A 123 -27.22 21.90 1.07
N SER A 124 -26.37 22.75 0.47
CA SER A 124 -26.83 23.92 -0.30
C SER A 124 -27.56 23.51 -1.59
N VAL A 125 -27.11 22.43 -2.24
CA VAL A 125 -27.74 21.88 -3.44
C VAL A 125 -29.15 21.37 -3.15
N GLN A 126 -29.35 20.72 -2.00
CA GLN A 126 -30.65 20.17 -1.63
C GLN A 126 -31.67 21.26 -1.27
N LEU A 127 -31.24 22.35 -0.63
CA LEU A 127 -32.07 23.53 -0.38
C LEU A 127 -32.48 24.24 -1.69
N ASN A 128 -31.57 24.30 -2.67
CA ASN A 128 -31.84 24.92 -3.97
C ASN A 128 -32.72 24.04 -4.90
N GLN A 129 -32.78 22.73 -4.66
CA GLN A 129 -33.65 21.80 -5.40
C GLN A 129 -35.04 21.66 -4.76
N SER A 130 -35.21 22.04 -3.49
CA SER A 130 -36.50 22.04 -2.79
C SER A 130 -37.45 23.17 -3.23
N GLY A 131 -36.97 24.11 -4.07
CA GLY A 131 -37.71 25.27 -4.55
C GLY A 131 -38.24 25.15 -5.98
N LYS A 132 -38.12 23.99 -6.64
CA LYS A 132 -38.65 23.77 -8.00
C LYS A 132 -39.87 22.85 -7.93
N SER A 133 -41.00 23.42 -7.49
CA SER A 133 -42.33 22.85 -7.76
C SER A 133 -42.66 23.13 -9.22
N ASP A 134 -42.84 22.07 -9.99
CA ASP A 134 -43.38 22.15 -11.36
C ASP A 134 -44.83 22.66 -11.31
N ASP A 135 -45.09 23.77 -12.00
CA ASP A 135 -46.42 24.23 -12.47
C ASP A 135 -46.69 23.64 -13.86
#